data_AF-A0A958ZNV7-F1
#
_entry.id   AF-A0A958ZNV7-F1
#
_cell.length_a   1.000
_cell.length_b   1.000
_cell.length_c   1.000
_cell.angle_alpha   90.00
_cell.angle_beta   90.00
_cell.angle_gamma   90.00
#
_symmetry.space_group_name_H-M   'P 1'
#
loop_
_entity.id
_entity.type
_entity.pdbx_description
1 polymer ?
#
loop_
_entity_poly.entity_id
_entity_poly.type
_entity_poly.pdbx_seq_one_letter_code
_entity_poly.pdbx_strand_id
1 'polypeptide(L)'
;MSTSFEKYQKRKLKSSYFSVILSIAFVLFMLGLFGLLVLNTKKISDYFKEQASITIFLKDEADNQEVKNLQTLLKSETFTKAILYISKEEAAEIAKKEN
;
A
#
# COMPACT_ATOMS: atom_id res chain seq x y z
N MET A 1 51.83 -13.38 -36.88
CA MET A 1 50.39 -13.31 -37.22
C MET A 1 49.59 -13.92 -36.09
N SER A 2 49.00 -13.10 -35.20
CA SER A 2 48.08 -13.56 -34.13
C SER A 2 47.22 -12.44 -33.53
N THR A 3 47.36 -11.20 -34.00
CA THR A 3 46.82 -10.00 -33.33
C THR A 3 45.30 -9.86 -33.46
N SER A 4 44.68 -10.30 -34.56
CA SER A 4 43.22 -10.18 -34.77
C SER A 4 42.42 -11.18 -33.93
N PHE A 5 42.92 -12.42 -33.76
CA PHE A 5 42.24 -13.46 -32.97
C PHE A 5 42.27 -13.11 -31.48
N GLU A 6 43.39 -12.62 -30.96
CA GLU A 6 43.48 -12.15 -29.57
C GLU A 6 42.59 -10.94 -29.29
N LYS A 7 42.48 -9.99 -30.24
CA LYS A 7 41.64 -8.79 -30.09
C LYS A 7 40.15 -9.15 -30.07
N TYR A 8 39.74 -10.14 -30.87
CA TYR A 8 38.39 -10.69 -30.87
C TYR A 8 38.07 -11.42 -29.55
N GLN A 9 38.97 -12.29 -29.08
CA GLN A 9 38.79 -12.97 -27.79
C GLN A 9 38.73 -11.98 -26.62
N LYS A 10 39.59 -10.95 -26.58
CA LYS A 10 39.52 -9.88 -25.56
C LYS A 10 38.20 -9.11 -25.57
N ARG A 11 37.61 -8.84 -26.74
CA ARG A 11 36.29 -8.18 -26.84
C ARG A 11 35.16 -9.09 -26.33
N LYS A 12 35.17 -10.36 -26.71
CA LYS A 12 34.18 -11.37 -26.26
C LYS A 12 34.24 -11.56 -24.75
N LEU A 13 35.44 -11.68 -24.18
CA LEU A 13 35.65 -11.77 -22.73
C LEU A 13 35.12 -10.52 -21.99
N LYS A 14 35.46 -9.31 -22.46
CA LYS A 14 34.95 -8.06 -21.86
C LYS A 14 33.43 -7.96 -21.90
N SER A 15 32.80 -8.34 -23.02
CA SER A 15 31.34 -8.36 -23.14
C SER A 15 30.70 -9.37 -22.20
N SER A 16 31.32 -10.54 -22.01
CA SER A 16 30.87 -11.56 -21.07
C SER A 16 30.97 -11.07 -19.62
N TYR A 17 32.10 -10.49 -19.20
CA TYR A 17 32.25 -9.93 -17.86
C TYR A 17 31.28 -8.78 -17.61
N PHE A 18 31.07 -7.90 -18.60
CA PHE A 18 30.10 -6.82 -18.49
C PHE A 18 28.67 -7.34 -18.29
N SER A 19 28.27 -8.37 -19.03
CA SER A 19 26.95 -9.00 -18.88
C SER A 19 26.77 -9.65 -17.50
N VAL A 20 27.80 -10.31 -16.97
CA VAL A 20 27.77 -10.92 -15.63
C VAL A 20 27.65 -9.83 -14.55
N ILE A 21 28.43 -8.76 -14.64
CA ILE A 21 28.37 -7.63 -13.70
C ILE A 21 26.98 -6.98 -13.73
N LEU A 22 26.43 -6.77 -14.92
CA LEU A 22 25.09 -6.18 -15.08
C LEU A 22 24.02 -7.08 -14.46
N SER A 23 24.12 -8.40 -14.66
CA SER A 23 23.20 -9.38 -14.05
C SER A 23 23.26 -9.33 -12.51
N ILE A 24 24.47 -9.35 -11.93
CA ILE A 24 24.63 -9.26 -10.47
C ILE A 24 24.11 -7.92 -9.94
N ALA A 25 24.37 -6.81 -10.65
CA ALA A 25 23.86 -5.50 -10.29
C ALA A 25 22.33 -5.48 -10.27
N PHE A 26 21.66 -6.08 -11.26
CA PHE A 26 20.20 -6.21 -11.28
C PHE A 26 19.68 -7.05 -10.12
N VAL A 27 20.33 -8.17 -9.80
CA VAL A 27 19.95 -9.00 -8.65
C VAL A 27 20.07 -8.22 -7.34
N LEU A 28 21.20 -7.56 -7.10
CA LEU A 28 21.43 -6.76 -5.90
C LEU A 28 20.49 -5.56 -5.82
N PHE A 29 20.22 -4.90 -6.95
CA PHE A 29 19.25 -3.81 -7.04
C PHE A 29 17.85 -4.29 -6.68
N MET A 30 17.42 -5.43 -7.22
CA MET A 30 16.11 -6.00 -6.95
C MET A 30 15.99 -6.41 -5.48
N LEU A 31 17.02 -7.03 -4.89
CA LEU A 31 17.08 -7.33 -3.46
C LEU A 31 17.05 -6.05 -2.60
N GLY A 32 17.73 -4.99 -3.01
CA GLY A 32 17.69 -3.69 -2.35
C GLY A 32 16.29 -3.07 -2.34
N LEU A 33 15.60 -3.09 -3.50
CA LEU A 33 14.21 -2.65 -3.61
C LEU A 33 13.29 -3.49 -2.71
N PHE A 34 13.45 -4.82 -2.72
CA PHE A 34 12.70 -5.70 -1.81
C PHE A 34 12.98 -5.38 -0.34
N GLY A 35 14.23 -5.11 0.03
CA GLY A 35 14.59 -4.66 1.38
C GLY A 35 13.87 -3.36 1.77
N LEU A 36 13.82 -2.38 0.87
CA LEU A 36 13.09 -1.13 1.10
C LEU A 36 11.57 -1.36 1.24
N LEU A 37 10.99 -2.24 0.44
CA LEU A 37 9.57 -2.60 0.53
C LEU A 37 9.24 -3.28 1.87
N VAL A 38 10.08 -4.22 2.31
CA VAL A 38 9.92 -4.91 3.61
C VAL A 38 10.02 -3.91 4.76
N LEU A 39 11.02 -3.01 4.74
CA LEU A 39 11.17 -1.99 5.77
C LEU A 39 10.00 -0.99 5.80
N ASN A 40 9.39 -0.70 4.64
CA ASN A 40 8.25 0.21 4.51
C ASN A 40 6.88 -0.51 4.57
N THR A 41 6.83 -1.81 4.89
CA THR A 41 5.59 -2.61 4.82
C THR A 41 4.49 -2.10 5.76
N LYS A 42 4.82 -1.46 6.90
CA LYS A 42 3.80 -0.85 7.76
C LYS A 42 2.99 0.21 7.03
N LYS A 43 3.64 1.13 6.31
CA LYS A 43 2.94 2.17 5.54
C LYS A 43 2.06 1.59 4.44
N ILE A 44 2.52 0.54 3.76
CA ILE A 44 1.72 -0.12 2.73
C ILE A 44 0.50 -0.81 3.36
N SER A 45 0.70 -1.54 4.46
CA SER A 45 -0.39 -2.25 5.13
C SER A 45 -1.40 -1.28 5.75
N ASP A 46 -0.93 -0.18 6.33
CA ASP A 46 -1.80 0.83 6.93
C ASP A 46 -2.59 1.55 5.84
N TYR A 47 -1.95 1.91 4.72
CA TYR A 47 -2.65 2.49 3.55
C TYR A 47 -3.79 1.60 3.02
N PHE A 48 -3.55 0.29 2.88
CA PHE A 48 -4.60 -0.65 2.45
C PHE A 48 -5.70 -0.83 3.50
N LYS A 49 -5.35 -0.89 4.79
CA LYS A 49 -6.33 -1.04 5.88
C LYS A 49 -7.19 0.21 6.06
N GLU A 50 -6.64 1.39 5.82
CA GLU A 50 -7.34 2.67 5.93
C GLU A 50 -8.41 2.89 4.86
N GLN A 51 -8.38 2.14 3.75
CA GLN A 51 -9.40 2.21 2.72
C GLN A 51 -10.66 1.39 3.05
N ALA A 52 -10.62 0.56 4.09
CA ALA A 52 -11.78 -0.20 4.54
C ALA A 52 -12.73 0.69 5.37
N SER A 53 -13.68 1.32 4.69
CA SER A 53 -14.78 2.05 5.33
C SER A 53 -15.97 1.11 5.59
N ILE A 54 -16.46 1.07 6.83
CA ILE A 54 -17.67 0.33 7.20
C ILE A 54 -18.77 1.35 7.53
N THR A 55 -19.90 1.24 6.84
CA THR A 55 -21.09 2.05 7.13
C THR A 55 -22.06 1.25 7.99
N ILE A 56 -22.46 1.80 9.13
CA ILE A 56 -23.44 1.20 10.05
C ILE A 56 -24.73 2.00 9.94
N PHE A 57 -25.81 1.36 9.50
CA PHE A 57 -27.12 1.98 9.47
C PHE A 57 -27.83 1.77 10.81
N LEU A 58 -28.29 2.87 11.39
CA LEU A 58 -29.06 2.89 12.63
C LEU A 58 -30.55 2.91 12.29
N LYS A 59 -31.38 2.37 13.20
CA LYS A 59 -32.83 2.49 13.07
C LYS A 59 -33.26 3.93 13.33
N ASP A 60 -34.34 4.37 12.68
CA ASP A 60 -34.90 5.72 12.84
C ASP A 60 -35.33 6.04 14.29
N GLU A 61 -35.68 5.02 15.06
CA GLU A 61 -36.13 5.12 16.45
C GLU A 61 -34.97 4.97 17.46
N ALA A 62 -33.72 4.88 16.99
CA ALA A 62 -32.58 4.68 17.87
C ALA A 62 -32.40 5.86 18.83
N ASP A 63 -32.26 5.58 20.12
CA ASP A 63 -32.06 6.62 21.11
C ASP A 63 -30.70 7.28 20.95
N ASN A 64 -30.66 8.61 21.05
CA ASN A 64 -29.44 9.39 20.89
C ASN A 64 -28.38 9.03 21.93
N GLN A 65 -28.80 8.61 23.14
CA GLN A 65 -27.86 8.19 24.17
C GLN A 65 -27.21 6.84 23.82
N GLU A 66 -27.96 5.90 23.26
CA GLU A 66 -27.43 4.61 22.78
C GLU A 66 -26.45 4.79 21.62
N VAL A 67 -26.78 5.66 20.66
CA VAL A 67 -25.89 5.99 19.54
C VAL A 67 -24.57 6.59 20.04
N LYS A 68 -24.63 7.50 21.01
CA LYS A 68 -23.45 8.11 21.61
C LYS A 68 -22.61 7.11 22.41
N ASN A 69 -23.25 6.16 23.09
CA ASN A 69 -22.57 5.08 23.79
C ASN A 69 -21.86 4.15 22.80
N LEU A 70 -22.53 3.76 21.70
CA LEU A 70 -21.93 2.97 20.61
C LEU A 70 -20.72 3.68 20.00
N GLN A 71 -20.83 4.99 19.73
CA GLN A 71 -19.72 5.79 19.22
C GLN A 71 -18.53 5.81 20.20
N THR A 72 -18.79 5.92 21.50
CA THR A 72 -17.75 5.88 22.53
C THR A 72 -17.05 4.53 22.58
N LEU A 73 -17.82 3.43 22.57
CA LEU A 73 -17.29 2.07 22.57
C LEU A 73 -16.39 1.84 21.36
N LEU A 74 -16.88 2.13 20.15
CA LEU A 74 -16.10 1.97 18.93
C LEU A 74 -14.84 2.84 18.93
N LYS A 75 -14.90 4.06 19.49
CA LYS A 75 -13.74 4.96 19.56
C LYS A 75 -12.66 4.48 20.53
N SER A 76 -13.05 3.70 21.54
CA SER A 76 -12.11 3.13 22.52
C SER A 76 -11.35 1.91 21.99
N GLU A 77 -11.82 1.32 20.89
CA GLU A 77 -11.24 0.13 20.31
C GLU A 77 -10.02 0.43 19.43
N THR A 78 -9.04 -0.48 19.48
CA THR A 78 -7.74 -0.32 18.78
C THR A 78 -7.83 -0.47 17.26
N PHE A 79 -8.92 -1.02 16.74
CA PHE A 79 -9.16 -1.17 15.30
C PHE A 79 -9.84 0.05 14.66
N THR A 80 -10.26 1.04 15.46
CA THR A 80 -11.02 2.19 14.96
C THR A 80 -10.11 3.39 14.76
N LYS A 81 -9.84 3.75 13.50
CA LYS A 81 -9.05 4.94 13.17
C LYS A 81 -9.86 6.24 13.28
N ALA A 82 -11.10 6.25 12.77
CA ALA A 82 -11.99 7.39 12.78
C ALA A 82 -13.44 6.94 12.79
N ILE A 83 -14.32 7.73 13.42
CA ILE A 83 -15.77 7.54 13.38
C ILE A 83 -16.40 8.86 12.95
N LEU A 84 -17.25 8.79 11.94
CA LEU A 84 -18.09 9.89 11.50
C LEU A 84 -19.54 9.51 11.75
N TYR A 85 -20.24 10.31 12.55
CA TYR A 85 -21.69 10.23 12.64
C TYR A 85 -22.28 11.07 11.50
N ILE A 86 -23.22 10.49 10.76
CA ILE A 86 -23.91 11.13 9.64
C ILE A 86 -25.39 11.20 10.03
N SER A 87 -25.97 12.39 10.03
CA SER A 87 -27.39 12.54 10.31
C SER A 87 -28.26 12.00 9.17
N LYS A 88 -29.57 11.81 9.42
CA LYS A 88 -30.51 11.36 8.38
C LYS A 88 -30.57 12.33 7.20
N GLU A 89 -30.48 13.63 7.47
CA GLU A 89 -30.46 14.69 6.47
C GLU A 89 -29.17 14.67 5.65
N GLU A 90 -28.02 14.56 6.32
CA GLU A 90 -26.71 14.47 5.65
C GLU A 90 -26.60 13.21 4.80
N ALA A 91 -27.11 12.07 5.28
CA ALA A 91 -27.17 10.82 4.53
C ALA A 91 -28.03 10.95 3.26
N ALA A 92 -29.15 11.66 3.35
CA ALA A 92 -30.01 11.93 2.20
C ALA A 92 -29.30 12.81 1.15
N GLU A 93 -28.53 13.81 1.57
CA GLU A 93 -27.75 14.67 0.66
C GLU A 93 -26.59 13.91 -0.01
N ILE A 94 -25.89 13.03 0.72
CA ILE A 94 -24.85 12.16 0.14
C ILE A 94 -25.46 11.24 -0.92
N ALA A 95 -26.58 10.57 -0.61
CA ALA A 95 -27.27 9.68 -1.53
C ALA A 95 -27.74 10.40 -2.81
N LYS A 96 -28.20 11.65 -2.70
CA LYS A 96 -28.56 12.47 -3.88
C LYS A 96 -27.37 12.86 -4.74
N LYS A 97 -26.18 12.97 -4.16
CA LYS A 97 -24.97 13.41 -4.87
C LYS A 97 -24.23 12.26 -5.57
N GLU A 98 -24.41 11.04 -5.07
CA GLU A 98 -23.85 9.81 -5.68
C GLU A 98 -24.74 9.21 -6.78
N ASN A 99 -26.03 9.57 -6.83
CA ASN A 99 -26.96 9.23 -7.93
C ASN A 99 -27.04 10.36 -8.97
#